data_AF-A0A7L2RB96-F1
#
_entry.id   AF-A0A7L2RB96-F1
#
_cell.length_a   1.000
_cell.length_b   1.000
_cell.length_c   1.000
_cell.angle_alpha   90.00
_cell.angle_beta   90.00
_cell.angle_gamma   90.00
#
_symmetry.space_group_name_H-M   'P 1'
#
loop_
_entity.id
_entity.type
_entity.pdbx_description
1 polymer ?
#
loop_
_entity_poly.entity_id
_entity_poly.type
_entity_poly.pdbx_seq_one_letter_code
_entity_poly.pdbx_strand_id
1 'polypeptide(L)' 'KVEYSSLERVQKELDAVLGCSHVFCYEDRKKLPYTNAVIHEVQRYSNIVLIALPRASVKDTELMGYHVPKV' A
#
# COMPACT_ATOMS: atom_id res chain seq x y z
N LYS A 1 21.53 7.87 19.85
CA LYS A 1 20.82 7.84 18.56
C LYS A 1 19.35 7.92 18.91
N VAL A 2 18.72 9.09 18.78
CA VAL A 2 17.33 9.30 19.24
C VAL A 2 16.43 8.42 18.38
N GLU A 3 15.69 7.53 19.02
CA GLU A 3 14.75 6.62 18.37
C GLU A 3 13.45 7.41 18.17
N TYR A 4 13.31 8.01 16.99
CA TYR A 4 12.11 8.75 16.62
C TYR A 4 10.93 7.79 16.42
N SER A 5 9.76 8.18 16.92
CA SER A 5 8.49 7.54 16.58
C SER A 5 8.28 7.58 15.07
N SER A 6 7.63 6.55 14.51
CA SER A 6 7.37 6.43 13.07
C SER A 6 6.67 7.68 12.50
N LEU A 7 5.82 8.33 13.29
CA LEU A 7 5.13 9.57 12.89
C LEU A 7 6.08 10.77 12.78
N GLU A 8 7.04 10.90 13.71
CA GLU A 8 8.03 11.98 13.68
C GLU A 8 8.92 11.85 12.45
N ARG A 9 9.25 10.62 12.06
CA ARG A 9 10.03 10.33 10.84
C ARG A 9 9.25 10.67 9.57
N VAL A 10 7.95 10.40 9.54
CA VAL A 10 7.06 10.80 8.43
C VAL A 10 6.98 12.32 8.32
N GLN A 11 6.70 13.03 9.42
CA GLN A 11 6.65 14.50 9.42
C GLN A 11 7.96 15.11 8.95
N LYS A 12 9.10 14.60 9.44
CA LYS A 12 10.42 15.07 9.01
C LYS A 12 10.67 14.87 7.51
N GLU A 13 10.23 13.74 6.93
CA GLU A 13 10.34 13.51 5.49
C GLU A 13 9.43 14.47 4.70
N LEU A 14 8.20 14.68 5.17
CA LEU A 14 7.25 15.61 4.55
C LEU A 14 7.78 17.04 4.54
N ASP A 15 8.27 17.52 5.68
CA ASP A 15 8.83 18.87 5.83
C ASP A 15 10.07 19.06 4.96
N ALA A 16 10.92 18.03 4.85
CA ALA A 16 12.14 18.09 4.05
C ALA A 16 11.88 18.10 2.53
N VAL A 17 10.84 17.41 2.06
CA VAL A 17 10.60 17.18 0.63
C VAL A 17 9.59 18.17 0.03
N LEU A 18 8.52 18.50 0.77
CA LEU A 18 7.41 19.30 0.26
C LEU A 18 7.35 20.69 0.91
N GLY A 19 7.88 20.86 2.11
CA GLY A 19 7.81 22.11 2.86
C GLY A 19 6.37 22.52 3.20
N CYS A 20 6.22 23.66 3.89
CA CYS A 20 4.93 24.04 4.49
C CYS A 20 3.86 24.59 3.53
N SER A 21 4.22 24.97 2.29
CA SER A 21 3.32 25.70 1.37
C SER A 21 2.92 24.89 0.13
N HIS A 22 3.38 23.64 0.01
CA HIS A 22 3.12 22.82 -1.16
C HIS A 22 1.76 22.13 -1.08
N VAL A 23 1.02 22.12 -2.19
CA VAL A 23 -0.25 21.38 -2.30
C VAL A 23 0.07 19.96 -2.73
N PHE A 24 -0.31 18.98 -1.90
CA PHE A 24 -0.09 17.57 -2.16
C PHE A 24 -0.67 17.12 -3.50
N CYS A 25 0.15 16.48 -4.34
CA CYS A 25 -0.32 15.75 -5.51
C CYS A 25 0.15 14.29 -5.48
N TYR A 26 -0.51 13.43 -6.26
CA TYR A 26 -0.19 11.99 -6.26
C TYR A 26 1.24 11.68 -6.74
N GLU A 27 1.82 12.56 -7.55
CA GLU A 27 3.17 12.40 -8.09
C GLU A 27 4.26 12.53 -7.01
N ASP A 28 3.98 13.28 -5.94
CA ASP A 28 4.89 13.48 -4.82
C ASP A 28 5.18 12.20 -4.04
N ARG A 29 4.33 11.16 -4.17
CA ARG A 29 4.58 9.85 -3.56
C ARG A 29 5.95 9.27 -3.93
N LYS A 30 6.47 9.60 -5.13
CA LYS A 30 7.78 9.13 -5.59
C LYS A 30 8.93 9.77 -4.81
N LYS A 31 8.70 10.96 -4.26
CA LYS A 31 9.66 11.72 -3.46
C LYS A 31 9.57 11.40 -1.97
N LEU A 32 8.54 10.68 -1.54
CA LEU A 32 8.26 10.33 -0.14
C LEU A 32 8.34 8.81 0.11
N PRO A 33 9.52 8.18 -0.02
CA PRO A 33 9.66 6.74 0.08
C PRO A 33 9.28 6.20 1.47
N TYR A 34 9.61 6.89 2.56
CA TYR A 34 9.32 6.42 3.92
C TYR A 34 7.82 6.53 4.24
N THR A 35 7.19 7.65 3.92
CA THR A 35 5.75 7.87 4.07
C THR A 35 4.96 6.85 3.24
N ASN A 36 5.38 6.59 2.00
CA ASN A 36 4.78 5.58 1.15
C ASN A 36 4.93 4.16 1.74
N ALA A 37 6.09 3.83 2.33
CA ALA A 37 6.29 2.56 3.01
C ALA A 37 5.39 2.42 4.25
N VAL A 38 5.26 3.48 5.07
CA VAL A 38 4.38 3.49 6.24
C VAL A 38 2.92 3.26 5.84
N ILE A 39 2.44 3.91 4.78
CA ILE A 39 1.08 3.71 4.26
C ILE A 39 0.86 2.24 3.86
N HIS A 40 1.81 1.63 3.12
CA HIS A 40 1.71 0.22 2.74
C HIS A 40 1.74 -0.70 3.96
N GLU A 41 2.54 -0.42 4.97
CA GLU A 41 2.58 -1.21 6.20
C GLU A 41 1.28 -1.11 6.99
N VAL A 42 0.67 0.07 7.07
CA VAL A 42 -0.65 0.23 7.67
C VAL A 42 -1.70 -0.59 6.92
N GLN A 43 -1.71 -0.54 5.58
CA GLN A 43 -2.63 -1.34 4.77
C GLN A 43 -2.41 -2.85 4.97
N ARG A 44 -1.15 -3.29 5.01
CA ARG A 44 -0.77 -4.69 5.24
C ARG A 44 -1.20 -5.16 6.64
N TYR A 45 -0.99 -4.33 7.66
CA TYR A 45 -1.31 -4.64 9.05
C TYR A 45 -2.82 -4.62 9.32
N SER A 46 -3.54 -3.64 8.78
CA SER A 46 -4.98 -3.49 9.01
C SER A 46 -5.82 -4.59 8.36
N ASN A 47 -5.29 -5.33 7.37
CA ASN A 47 -5.98 -6.40 6.63
C ASN A 47 -7.46 -6.07 6.37
N ILE A 48 -7.69 -4.91 5.74
CA ILE A 48 -9.02 -4.29 5.60
C ILE A 48 -10.04 -5.23 4.93
N VAL A 49 -9.56 -6.15 4.10
CA VAL A 49 -10.37 -7.19 3.46
C VAL A 49 -9.77 -8.55 3.81
N LEU A 50 -10.30 -9.16 4.88
CA LEU A 50 -9.83 -10.43 5.44
C LEU A 50 -9.77 -11.57 4.40
N ILE A 51 -10.72 -11.58 3.46
CA ILE A 51 -10.79 -12.52 2.33
C ILE A 51 -11.18 -11.72 1.10
N ALA A 52 -10.40 -11.82 0.02
CA ALA A 52 -10.73 -11.16 -1.24
C ALA A 52 -12.12 -11.57 -1.74
N LEU A 53 -12.76 -10.71 -2.52
CA LEU A 53 -14.08 -11.00 -3.08
C LEU A 53 -14.06 -12.34 -3.83
N PRO A 54 -15.10 -13.17 -3.69
CA PRO A 54 -15.22 -14.41 -4.45
C PRO A 54 -15.05 -14.15 -5.95
N ARG A 55 -14.18 -14.92 -6.59
CA ARG A 55 -13.97 -14.88 -8.05
C ARG A 55 -14.47 -16.19 -8.67
N ALA A 56 -15.05 -16.08 -9.85
CA ALA A 56 -15.49 -17.20 -10.66
C ALA A 56 -14.64 -17.29 -11.94
N SER A 57 -14.46 -18.51 -12.46
CA SER A 57 -13.76 -18.70 -13.72
C SER A 57 -14.66 -18.35 -14.90
N VAL A 58 -14.17 -17.53 -15.83
CA VAL A 58 -14.93 -17.13 -17.04
C VAL A 58 -15.00 -18.27 -18.08
N LYS A 59 -14.08 -19.23 -17.99
CA LYS A 59 -13.97 -20.40 -18.88
C LYS A 59 -13.37 -21.58 -18.13
N ASP A 60 -13.59 -22.79 -18.62
CA ASP A 60 -12.93 -23.97 -18.06
C ASP A 60 -11.42 -23.82 -18.15
N THR A 61 -10.74 -23.95 -17.01
CA THR A 61 -9.30 -23.70 -16.89
C THR A 61 -8.67 -24.76 -16.02
N GLU A 62 -7.51 -25.27 -16.44
CA GLU A 62 -6.66 -26.07 -15.55
C GLU A 62 -5.70 -25.17 -14.80
N LEU A 63 -5.73 -25.23 -13.47
CA LEU A 63 -4.83 -24.50 -12.58
C LEU A 63 -4.05 -25.51 -11.75
N MET A 64 -2.72 -25.56 -11.93
CA MET A 64 -1.84 -26.49 -11.21
C MET A 64 -2.30 -27.97 -11.28
N GLY A 65 -2.87 -28.39 -12.41
CA GLY A 65 -3.40 -29.75 -12.62
C GLY A 65 -4.81 -29.98 -12.08
N TYR A 66 -5.46 -28.96 -11.50
CA TYR A 66 -6.86 -29.02 -11.07
C TYR A 66 -7.77 -28.39 -12.11
N HIS A 67 -8.82 -29.09 -12.49
CA HIS A 67 -9.85 -28.56 -13.38
C HIS A 67 -10.77 -27.60 -12.62
N VAL A 68 -10.77 -26.32 -13.01
CA VAL A 68 -11.64 -25.27 -12.48
C VAL A 68 -12.72 -24.98 -13.51
N PRO A 69 -13.99 -25.37 -13.24
CA PRO A 69 -15.07 -25.18 -14.18
C PRO A 69 -15.47 -23.71 -14.29
N LYS A 70 -15.99 -23.33 -15.45
CA LYS A 70 -16.72 -22.09 -15.62
C LYS A 70 -17.96 -22.09 -14.71
N VAL A 71 -18.18 -20.96 -14.03
CA VAL A 71 -19.43 -20.68 -13.31
C VAL A 71 -20.25 -19.70 -14.11
#